data_AF-A0A6F8Y433-F1
#
_entry.id   AF-A0A6F8Y433-F1
#
_cell.length_a   1.000
_cell.length_b   1.000
_cell.length_c   1.000
_cell.angle_alpha   90.00
_cell.angle_beta   90.00
_cell.angle_gamma   90.00
#
_symmetry.space_group_name_H-M   'P 1'
#
loop_
_entity.id
_entity.type
_entity.pdbx_description
1 polymer ?
#
loop_
_entity_poly.entity_id
_entity_poly.type
_entity_poly.pdbx_seq_one_letter_code
_entity_poly.pdbx_strand_id
1 'polypeptide(L)'
;MVDVTDRADDGEEREQLVESLEDELSGVYGQITDLAFEVDGYLADYRYDEVKQAIESLSGLIAGGEVDDLSKLASLCADAADAVRASAEIPPAVGVEIPRLTPDDLPAIPKPAEDDYDEFIDLLRDRESRCADHIRKLFGSVEQLWDEAGEAARSGQVKRAEDAVRQLRQVPAELDSAYSLWERCLVDLYNEDPGRLGSMGEMVSGFESWLVGRQHSE
;
A
#
# COMPACT_ATOMS: atom_id res chain seq x y z
N MET A 1 -6.98 46.82 28.00
CA MET A 1 -6.49 47.05 26.63
C MET A 1 -5.78 45.76 26.27
N VAL A 2 -6.56 44.77 25.82
CA VAL A 2 -6.02 43.47 25.45
C VAL A 2 -5.36 43.66 24.10
N ASP A 3 -4.13 43.20 24.04
CA ASP A 3 -3.16 43.40 22.98
C ASP A 3 -3.71 42.85 21.65
N VAL A 4 -4.01 43.74 20.71
CA VAL A 4 -4.51 43.38 19.36
C VAL A 4 -3.36 42.84 18.51
N THR A 5 -2.12 43.09 18.91
CA THR A 5 -0.91 42.64 18.22
C THR A 5 -0.61 41.16 18.48
N ASP A 6 -0.96 40.63 19.67
CA ASP A 6 -0.78 39.21 20.04
C ASP A 6 -1.61 38.26 19.16
N ARG A 7 -2.80 38.70 18.72
CA ARG A 7 -3.73 37.87 17.94
C ARG A 7 -3.42 37.82 16.44
N ALA A 8 -2.62 38.76 15.94
CA ALA A 8 -2.22 38.81 14.53
C ALA A 8 -0.98 37.92 14.28
N ASP A 9 -0.07 37.85 15.26
CA ASP A 9 1.11 36.99 15.25
C ASP A 9 0.72 35.50 15.21
N ASP A 10 -0.25 35.11 16.05
CA ASP A 10 -0.81 33.74 16.09
C ASP A 10 -1.40 33.27 14.75
N GLY A 11 -1.88 34.18 13.91
CA GLY A 11 -2.46 33.87 12.61
C GLY A 11 -1.41 33.55 11.56
N GLU A 12 -0.34 34.35 11.51
CA GLU A 12 0.75 34.19 10.56
C GLU A 12 1.59 32.93 10.88
N GLU A 13 1.86 32.66 12.15
CA GLU A 13 2.53 31.41 12.58
C GLU A 13 1.72 30.18 12.18
N ARG A 14 0.39 30.23 12.33
CA ARG A 14 -0.50 29.13 11.96
C ARG A 14 -0.52 28.89 10.45
N GLU A 15 -0.60 29.95 9.64
CA GLU A 15 -0.58 29.84 8.18
C GLU A 15 0.72 29.18 7.70
N GLN A 16 1.87 29.59 8.26
CA GLN A 16 3.17 28.97 7.98
C GLN A 16 3.21 27.49 8.38
N LEU A 17 2.62 27.12 9.53
CA LEU A 17 2.53 25.73 9.95
C LEU A 17 1.64 24.89 9.02
N VAL A 18 0.53 25.45 8.54
CA VAL A 18 -0.36 24.78 7.58
C VAL A 18 0.37 24.55 6.26
N GLU A 19 1.01 25.58 5.71
CA GLU A 19 1.79 25.48 4.46
C GLU A 19 2.91 24.43 4.58
N SER A 20 3.66 24.46 5.69
CA SER A 20 4.72 23.48 5.94
C SER A 20 4.19 22.04 6.01
N LEU A 21 3.02 21.82 6.64
CA LEU A 21 2.41 20.49 6.72
C LEU A 21 1.89 20.04 5.35
N GLU A 22 1.29 20.93 4.57
CA GLU A 22 0.81 20.62 3.22
C GLU A 22 1.96 20.21 2.29
N ASP A 23 3.09 20.91 2.35
CA ASP A 23 4.30 20.57 1.59
C ASP A 23 4.86 19.20 1.97
N GLU A 24 4.96 18.91 3.27
CA GLU A 24 5.42 17.62 3.79
C GLU A 24 4.50 16.47 3.35
N LEU A 25 3.18 16.64 3.53
CA LEU A 25 2.18 15.64 3.14
C LEU A 25 2.12 15.42 1.63
N SER A 26 2.37 16.45 0.82
CA SER A 26 2.50 16.34 -0.63
C SER A 26 3.73 15.53 -1.02
N GLY A 27 4.85 15.73 -0.31
CA GLY A 27 6.05 14.90 -0.48
C GLY A 27 5.79 13.42 -0.20
N VAL A 28 5.09 13.10 0.87
CA VAL A 28 4.71 11.72 1.23
C VAL A 28 3.78 11.10 0.19
N TYR A 29 2.78 11.86 -0.29
CA TYR A 29 1.91 11.40 -1.36
C TYR A 29 2.67 11.04 -2.65
N GLY A 30 3.67 11.86 -3.01
CA GLY A 30 4.57 11.57 -4.12
C GLY A 30 5.30 10.24 -3.94
N GLN A 31 5.83 9.98 -2.74
CA GLN A 31 6.48 8.71 -2.42
C GLN A 31 5.52 7.51 -2.50
N ILE A 32 4.28 7.66 -2.02
CA ILE A 32 3.25 6.62 -2.12
C ILE A 32 2.96 6.29 -3.59
N THR A 33 2.82 7.32 -4.42
CA THR A 33 2.53 7.17 -5.87
C THR A 33 3.68 6.48 -6.59
N ASP A 34 4.92 6.88 -6.29
CA ASP A 34 6.12 6.25 -6.86
C ASP A 34 6.20 4.77 -6.48
N LEU A 35 5.97 4.42 -5.20
CA LEU A 35 5.96 3.04 -4.74
C LEU A 35 4.83 2.21 -5.40
N ALA A 36 3.65 2.79 -5.60
CA ALA A 36 2.53 2.13 -6.27
C ALA A 36 2.84 1.83 -7.75
N PHE A 37 3.59 2.71 -8.42
CA PHE A 37 4.06 2.49 -9.78
C PHE A 37 5.18 1.41 -9.82
N GLU A 38 6.14 1.48 -8.91
CA GLU A 38 7.26 0.54 -8.85
C GLU A 38 6.82 -0.89 -8.54
N VAL A 39 5.91 -1.08 -7.57
CA VAL A 39 5.44 -2.41 -7.16
C VAL A 39 4.75 -3.15 -8.30
N ASP A 40 4.09 -2.46 -9.23
CA ASP A 40 3.49 -3.09 -10.42
C ASP A 40 4.55 -3.76 -11.29
N GLY A 41 5.65 -3.05 -11.53
CA GLY A 41 6.80 -3.58 -12.26
C GLY A 41 7.48 -4.73 -11.52
N TYR A 42 7.64 -4.63 -10.20
CA TYR A 42 8.24 -5.69 -9.40
C TYR A 42 7.40 -6.97 -9.38
N LEU A 43 6.07 -6.84 -9.26
CA LEU A 43 5.15 -7.96 -9.34
C LEU A 43 5.17 -8.62 -10.74
N ALA A 44 5.20 -7.82 -11.81
CA ALA A 44 5.27 -8.34 -13.17
C ALA A 44 6.57 -9.10 -13.46
N ASP A 45 7.68 -8.69 -12.84
CA ASP A 45 9.00 -9.31 -12.98
C ASP A 45 9.29 -10.40 -11.94
N TYR A 46 8.34 -10.72 -11.05
CA TYR A 46 8.53 -11.66 -9.92
C TYR A 46 9.70 -11.31 -8.99
N ARG A 47 9.93 -10.01 -8.77
CA ARG A 47 11.01 -9.48 -7.92
C ARG A 47 10.63 -9.47 -6.44
N TYR A 48 10.77 -10.63 -5.82
CA TYR A 48 10.32 -10.88 -4.44
C TYR A 48 10.85 -9.87 -3.41
N ASP A 49 12.16 -9.61 -3.42
CA ASP A 49 12.81 -8.75 -2.43
C ASP A 49 12.38 -7.29 -2.61
N GLU A 50 12.25 -6.84 -3.86
CA GLU A 50 11.80 -5.50 -4.18
C GLU A 50 10.32 -5.27 -3.86
N VAL A 51 9.43 -6.25 -4.09
CA VAL A 51 8.03 -6.18 -3.63
C VAL A 51 7.98 -6.07 -2.11
N LYS A 52 8.78 -6.87 -1.40
CA LYS A 52 8.84 -6.81 0.08
C LYS A 52 9.26 -5.43 0.55
N GLN A 53 10.35 -4.92 -0.03
CA GLN A 53 10.91 -3.64 0.33
C GLN A 53 9.90 -2.51 0.06
N ALA A 54 9.18 -2.56 -1.07
CA ALA A 54 8.12 -1.59 -1.35
C ALA A 54 6.99 -1.63 -0.31
N ILE A 55 6.56 -2.84 0.10
CA ILE A 55 5.54 -3.02 1.14
C ILE A 55 6.02 -2.49 2.50
N GLU A 56 7.26 -2.80 2.89
CA GLU A 56 7.88 -2.32 4.14
C GLU A 56 8.03 -0.80 4.12
N SER A 57 8.44 -0.22 3.00
CA SER A 57 8.53 1.23 2.80
C SER A 57 7.17 1.91 2.92
N LEU A 58 6.14 1.40 2.23
CA LEU A 58 4.78 1.93 2.33
C LEU A 58 4.22 1.81 3.75
N SER A 59 4.44 0.66 4.40
CA SER A 59 4.04 0.43 5.79
C SER A 59 4.76 1.39 6.75
N GLY A 60 6.02 1.70 6.48
CA GLY A 60 6.81 2.69 7.21
C GLY A 60 6.23 4.09 7.10
N LEU A 61 5.83 4.53 5.90
CA LEU A 61 5.17 5.82 5.68
C LEU A 61 3.83 5.92 6.43
N ILE A 62 3.05 4.82 6.43
CA ILE A 62 1.77 4.78 7.14
C ILE A 62 1.94 4.74 8.67
N ALA A 63 2.95 4.03 9.16
CA ALA A 63 3.24 3.91 10.58
C ALA A 63 3.99 5.11 11.15
N GLY A 64 4.54 5.96 10.28
CA GLY A 64 5.24 7.18 10.64
C GLY A 64 4.33 8.28 11.19
N GLY A 65 4.95 9.41 11.55
CA GLY A 65 4.23 10.57 12.10
C GLY A 65 3.40 11.32 11.06
N GLU A 66 3.66 11.09 9.78
CA GLU A 66 3.09 11.79 8.64
C GLU A 66 1.57 11.55 8.55
N VAL A 67 1.09 10.38 8.98
CA VAL A 67 -0.35 10.09 9.08
C VAL A 67 -1.01 10.87 10.23
N ASP A 68 -0.30 11.15 11.33
CA ASP A 68 -0.80 12.01 12.40
C ASP A 68 -0.85 13.48 11.96
N ASP A 69 0.05 13.90 11.07
CA ASP A 69 0.08 15.24 10.51
C ASP A 69 -1.17 15.57 9.68
N LEU A 70 -1.82 14.58 9.05
CA LEU A 70 -3.15 14.76 8.44
C LEU A 70 -4.21 15.17 9.47
N SER A 71 -4.21 14.55 10.65
CA SER A 71 -5.16 14.85 11.72
C SER A 71 -4.86 16.22 12.37
N LYS A 72 -3.57 16.54 12.48
CA LYS A 72 -3.08 17.85 12.94
C LYS A 72 -3.50 18.97 11.99
N LEU A 73 -3.27 18.79 10.67
CA LEU A 73 -3.71 19.72 9.63
C LEU A 73 -5.22 19.91 9.70
N ALA A 74 -6.00 18.83 9.85
CA ALA A 74 -7.45 18.92 9.98
C ALA A 74 -7.89 19.80 11.15
N SER A 75 -7.23 19.68 12.30
CA SER A 75 -7.49 20.51 13.49
C SER A 75 -7.10 21.98 13.25
N LEU A 76 -5.92 22.20 12.66
CA LEU A 76 -5.42 23.51 12.24
C LEU A 76 -6.19 24.13 11.06
N CYS A 77 -7.07 23.41 10.38
CA CYS A 77 -7.98 24.00 9.39
C CYS A 77 -9.38 24.18 9.99
N ALA A 78 -9.81 23.30 10.89
CA ALA A 78 -11.10 23.39 11.58
C ALA A 78 -11.22 24.66 12.42
N ASP A 79 -10.21 24.99 13.23
CA ASP A 79 -10.26 26.19 14.07
C ASP A 79 -10.33 27.51 13.25
N ALA A 80 -9.90 27.47 11.97
CA ALA A 80 -9.95 28.61 11.04
C ALA A 80 -11.28 28.63 10.31
N ALA A 81 -11.80 27.45 9.98
CA ALA A 81 -13.13 27.28 9.39
C ALA A 81 -14.25 27.63 10.37
N ASP A 82 -14.13 27.35 11.68
CA ASP A 82 -15.13 27.73 12.69
C ASP A 82 -15.29 29.26 12.81
N ALA A 83 -14.27 30.04 12.45
CA ALA A 83 -14.37 31.49 12.32
C ALA A 83 -15.22 31.94 11.09
N VAL A 84 -15.42 31.05 10.11
CA VAL A 84 -16.01 31.35 8.79
C VAL A 84 -17.33 30.59 8.51
N ARG A 85 -17.55 29.42 9.14
CA ARG A 85 -18.48 28.38 8.66
C ARG A 85 -19.77 28.26 9.46
N ALA A 86 -20.48 29.36 9.63
CA ALA A 86 -21.87 29.33 10.10
C ALA A 86 -22.89 28.80 9.06
N SER A 87 -22.48 28.33 7.86
CA SER A 87 -23.47 28.10 6.78
C SER A 87 -23.10 27.18 5.60
N ALA A 88 -22.34 26.09 5.76
CA ALA A 88 -22.04 25.17 4.64
C ALA A 88 -22.40 23.71 4.94
N GLU A 89 -23.18 23.09 4.06
CA GLU A 89 -23.50 21.66 4.07
C GLU A 89 -22.26 20.83 3.72
N ILE A 90 -21.98 19.81 4.54
CA ILE A 90 -20.85 18.89 4.37
C ILE A 90 -21.28 17.79 3.39
N PRO A 91 -20.60 17.58 2.25
CA PRO A 91 -20.90 16.48 1.35
C PRO A 91 -20.72 15.12 2.05
N PRO A 92 -21.53 14.10 1.72
CA PRO A 92 -21.37 12.77 2.30
C PRO A 92 -20.00 12.17 1.90
N ALA A 93 -19.37 11.50 2.86
CA ALA A 93 -18.12 10.77 2.62
C ALA A 93 -18.36 9.59 1.67
N VAL A 94 -17.52 9.47 0.64
CA VAL A 94 -17.43 8.27 -0.20
C VAL A 94 -16.44 7.37 0.51
N GLY A 95 -16.92 6.44 1.33
CA GLY A 95 -16.04 5.57 2.11
C GLY A 95 -15.23 4.65 1.19
N VAL A 96 -13.91 4.84 1.14
CA VAL A 96 -12.99 3.90 0.51
C VAL A 96 -12.83 2.70 1.44
N GLU A 97 -13.37 1.54 1.05
CA GLU A 97 -13.20 0.30 1.83
C GLU A 97 -11.87 -0.37 1.47
N ILE A 98 -11.10 -0.78 2.48
CA ILE A 98 -9.87 -1.54 2.27
C ILE A 98 -10.24 -2.95 1.79
N PRO A 99 -9.81 -3.36 0.59
CA PRO A 99 -10.09 -4.70 0.11
C PRO A 99 -9.39 -5.72 1.01
N ARG A 100 -10.01 -6.88 1.21
CA ARG A 100 -9.43 -8.02 1.92
C ARG A 100 -9.37 -9.23 1.01
N LEU A 101 -8.30 -10.00 1.13
CA LEU A 101 -8.15 -11.28 0.46
C LEU A 101 -7.78 -12.33 1.50
N THR A 102 -8.59 -13.37 1.57
CA THR A 102 -8.36 -14.53 2.42
C THR A 102 -7.97 -15.74 1.59
N PRO A 103 -7.37 -16.79 2.19
CA PRO A 103 -7.10 -18.04 1.48
C PRO A 103 -8.34 -18.66 0.84
N ASP A 104 -9.53 -18.44 1.40
CA ASP A 104 -10.79 -18.98 0.92
C ASP A 104 -11.28 -18.30 -0.37
N ASP A 105 -10.77 -17.11 -0.68
CA ASP A 105 -11.06 -16.37 -1.92
C ASP A 105 -10.21 -16.84 -3.11
N LEU A 106 -9.21 -17.68 -2.86
CA LEU A 106 -8.33 -18.26 -3.87
C LEU A 106 -8.90 -19.58 -4.39
N PRO A 107 -8.76 -19.89 -5.69
CA PRO A 107 -9.18 -21.18 -6.22
C PRO A 107 -8.46 -22.33 -5.49
N ALA A 108 -9.23 -23.37 -5.15
CA ALA A 108 -8.68 -24.57 -4.54
C ALA A 108 -7.78 -25.30 -5.55
N ILE A 109 -6.63 -25.78 -5.08
CA ILE A 109 -5.70 -26.54 -5.92
C ILE A 109 -5.97 -28.05 -5.68
N PRO A 110 -6.52 -28.77 -6.67
CA PRO A 110 -6.62 -30.23 -6.59
C PRO A 110 -5.23 -30.86 -6.69
N LYS A 111 -5.07 -32.10 -6.19
CA LYS A 111 -3.85 -32.86 -6.48
C LYS A 111 -3.79 -33.15 -7.99
N PRO A 112 -2.64 -32.93 -8.64
CA PRO A 112 -2.54 -33.18 -10.07
C PRO A 112 -2.76 -34.66 -10.35
N ALA A 113 -3.67 -34.96 -11.28
CA ALA A 113 -3.68 -36.24 -11.98
C ALA A 113 -2.60 -36.20 -13.07
N GLU A 114 -2.06 -37.36 -13.47
CA GLU A 114 -0.96 -37.44 -14.46
C GLU A 114 -1.29 -36.76 -15.80
N ASP A 115 -2.58 -36.68 -16.16
CA ASP A 115 -3.05 -36.11 -17.43
C ASP A 115 -3.42 -34.61 -17.36
N ASP A 116 -3.51 -34.02 -16.16
CA ASP A 116 -4.05 -32.66 -15.93
C ASP A 116 -3.00 -31.68 -15.36
N TYR A 117 -1.71 -31.95 -15.58
CA TYR A 117 -0.62 -31.14 -15.01
C TYR A 117 -0.64 -29.68 -15.49
N ASP A 118 -0.97 -29.44 -16.76
CA ASP A 118 -1.06 -28.07 -17.31
C ASP A 118 -2.19 -27.27 -16.63
N GLU A 119 -3.36 -27.88 -16.40
CA GLU A 119 -4.48 -27.24 -15.69
C GLU A 119 -4.11 -26.91 -14.25
N PHE A 120 -3.36 -27.80 -13.58
CA PHE A 120 -2.84 -27.56 -12.24
C PHE A 120 -1.88 -26.35 -12.18
N ILE A 121 -0.96 -26.22 -13.16
CA ILE A 121 -0.07 -25.05 -13.25
C ILE A 121 -0.85 -23.76 -13.53
N ASP A 122 -1.88 -23.81 -14.39
CA ASP A 122 -2.72 -22.65 -14.66
C ASP A 122 -3.51 -22.20 -13.43
N LEU A 123 -3.98 -23.13 -12.59
CA LEU A 123 -4.60 -22.80 -11.31
C LEU A 123 -3.64 -22.12 -10.33
N LEU A 124 -2.39 -22.60 -10.25
CA LEU A 124 -1.37 -21.97 -9.43
C LEU A 124 -1.07 -20.53 -9.89
N ARG A 125 -1.04 -20.30 -11.21
CA ARG A 125 -0.88 -18.97 -11.81
C ARG A 125 -2.07 -18.05 -11.55
N ASP A 126 -3.30 -18.56 -11.63
CA ASP A 126 -4.49 -17.76 -11.27
C ASP A 126 -4.41 -17.31 -9.81
N ARG A 127 -3.96 -18.18 -8.89
CA ARG A 127 -3.77 -17.80 -7.48
C ARG A 127 -2.72 -16.71 -7.33
N GLU A 128 -1.55 -16.89 -7.94
CA GLU A 128 -0.46 -15.92 -7.91
C GLU A 128 -0.94 -14.56 -8.43
N SER A 129 -1.56 -14.53 -9.61
CA SER A 129 -2.04 -13.32 -10.26
C SER A 129 -3.09 -12.59 -9.40
N ARG A 130 -3.98 -13.33 -8.73
CA ARG A 130 -4.97 -12.74 -7.81
C ARG A 130 -4.33 -12.11 -6.58
N CYS A 131 -3.31 -12.74 -6.02
CA CYS A 131 -2.56 -12.18 -4.90
C CYS A 131 -1.78 -10.93 -5.34
N ALA A 132 -1.12 -10.96 -6.49
CA ALA A 132 -0.42 -9.80 -7.05
C ALA A 132 -1.39 -8.62 -7.31
N ASP A 133 -2.54 -8.89 -7.94
CA ASP A 133 -3.58 -7.89 -8.16
C ASP A 133 -4.16 -7.34 -6.86
N HIS A 134 -4.23 -8.16 -5.81
CA HIS A 134 -4.67 -7.69 -4.51
C HIS A 134 -3.64 -6.74 -3.87
N ILE A 135 -2.34 -7.03 -3.97
CA ILE A 135 -1.28 -6.12 -3.54
C ILE A 135 -1.41 -4.78 -4.28
N ARG A 136 -1.55 -4.80 -5.62
CA ARG A 136 -1.77 -3.57 -6.42
C ARG A 136 -2.98 -2.76 -5.93
N LYS A 137 -4.10 -3.43 -5.64
CA LYS A 137 -5.31 -2.78 -5.13
C LYS A 137 -5.09 -2.15 -3.76
N LEU A 138 -4.30 -2.78 -2.88
CA LEU A 138 -3.96 -2.21 -1.58
C LEU A 138 -3.13 -0.93 -1.72
N PHE A 139 -2.12 -0.90 -2.60
CA PHE A 139 -1.38 0.32 -2.92
C PHE A 139 -2.31 1.43 -3.44
N GLY A 140 -3.16 1.13 -4.42
CA GLY A 140 -4.13 2.11 -4.92
C GLY A 140 -5.17 2.57 -3.88
N SER A 141 -5.49 1.71 -2.90
CA SER A 141 -6.37 2.10 -1.77
C SER A 141 -5.67 3.08 -0.83
N VAL A 142 -4.35 2.97 -0.65
CA VAL A 142 -3.57 3.94 0.13
C VAL A 142 -3.56 5.30 -0.55
N GLU A 143 -3.33 5.36 -1.86
CA GLU A 143 -3.39 6.62 -2.63
C GLU A 143 -4.74 7.31 -2.43
N GLN A 144 -5.85 6.58 -2.62
CA GLN A 144 -7.21 7.12 -2.46
C GLN A 144 -7.51 7.59 -1.03
N LEU A 145 -7.11 6.80 -0.02
CA LEU A 145 -7.31 7.16 1.38
C LEU A 145 -6.46 8.36 1.79
N TRP A 146 -5.25 8.49 1.26
CA TRP A 146 -4.36 9.62 1.51
C TRP A 146 -4.95 10.91 0.93
N ASP A 147 -5.43 10.85 -0.32
CA ASP A 147 -6.12 11.96 -0.98
C ASP A 147 -7.38 12.38 -0.20
N GLU A 148 -8.22 11.41 0.20
CA GLU A 148 -9.42 11.68 0.98
C GLU A 148 -9.08 12.33 2.33
N ALA A 149 -8.06 11.82 3.03
CA ALA A 149 -7.62 12.38 4.30
C ALA A 149 -7.08 13.81 4.12
N GLY A 150 -6.30 14.07 3.07
CA GLY A 150 -5.76 15.38 2.75
C GLY A 150 -6.85 16.40 2.41
N GLU A 151 -7.83 16.02 1.58
CA GLU A 151 -8.98 16.88 1.26
C GLU A 151 -9.84 17.20 2.48
N ALA A 152 -10.10 16.18 3.31
CA ALA A 152 -10.82 16.35 4.57
C ALA A 152 -10.05 17.27 5.53
N ALA A 153 -8.73 17.11 5.63
CA ALA A 153 -7.87 17.92 6.47
C ALA A 153 -7.88 19.39 6.04
N ARG A 154 -7.61 19.68 4.76
CA ARG A 154 -7.67 21.05 4.20
C ARG A 154 -9.03 21.71 4.37
N SER A 155 -10.10 20.90 4.36
CA SER A 155 -11.47 21.36 4.58
C SER A 155 -11.86 21.54 6.04
N GLY A 156 -10.96 21.29 6.99
CA GLY A 156 -11.22 21.31 8.43
C GLY A 156 -12.20 20.24 8.91
N GLN A 157 -12.35 19.13 8.18
CA GLN A 157 -13.29 18.04 8.50
C GLN A 157 -12.59 16.98 9.38
N VAL A 158 -12.29 17.34 10.63
CA VAL A 158 -11.48 16.51 11.56
C VAL A 158 -11.92 15.04 11.61
N LYS A 159 -13.21 14.77 11.85
CA LYS A 159 -13.72 13.40 11.94
C LYS A 159 -13.48 12.57 10.67
N ARG A 160 -13.64 13.19 9.51
CA ARG A 160 -13.46 12.50 8.22
C ARG A 160 -11.97 12.21 7.97
N ALA A 161 -11.09 13.16 8.29
CA ALA A 161 -9.65 12.94 8.24
C ALA A 161 -9.22 11.81 9.21
N GLU A 162 -9.71 11.82 10.45
CA GLU A 162 -9.45 10.77 11.44
C GLU A 162 -9.95 9.39 11.01
N ASP A 163 -11.13 9.33 10.37
CA ASP A 163 -11.69 8.08 9.86
C ASP A 163 -10.84 7.53 8.69
N ALA A 164 -10.40 8.37 7.76
CA ALA A 164 -9.49 7.98 6.68
C ALA A 164 -8.12 7.53 7.22
N VAL A 165 -7.55 8.27 8.19
CA VAL A 165 -6.32 7.90 8.91
C VAL A 165 -6.46 6.55 9.61
N ARG A 166 -7.60 6.28 10.26
CA ARG A 166 -7.85 4.99 10.91
C ARG A 166 -7.90 3.84 9.90
N GLN A 167 -8.36 4.10 8.68
CA GLN A 167 -8.36 3.12 7.60
C GLN A 167 -6.93 2.91 7.08
N LEU A 168 -6.17 3.96 6.77
CA LEU A 168 -4.76 3.85 6.37
C LEU A 168 -3.97 2.93 7.30
N ARG A 169 -4.16 3.07 8.62
CA ARG A 169 -3.48 2.25 9.64
C ARG A 169 -3.80 0.74 9.61
N GLN A 170 -4.86 0.32 8.91
CA GLN A 170 -5.19 -1.09 8.75
C GLN A 170 -4.47 -1.72 7.55
N VAL A 171 -4.07 -0.92 6.57
CA VAL A 171 -3.48 -1.41 5.31
C VAL A 171 -2.20 -2.21 5.50
N PRO A 172 -1.24 -1.83 6.39
CA PRO A 172 -0.01 -2.61 6.58
C PRO A 172 -0.25 -4.07 6.93
N ALA A 173 -1.26 -4.36 7.76
CA ALA A 173 -1.60 -5.73 8.14
C ALA A 173 -2.17 -6.53 6.97
N GLU A 174 -2.98 -5.89 6.11
CA GLU A 174 -3.53 -6.52 4.91
C GLU A 174 -2.43 -6.74 3.85
N LEU A 175 -1.48 -5.81 3.71
CA LEU A 175 -0.32 -5.97 2.82
C LEU A 175 0.57 -7.14 3.23
N ASP A 176 0.88 -7.28 4.52
CA ASP A 176 1.68 -8.40 5.06
C ASP A 176 0.99 -9.76 4.80
N SER A 177 -0.32 -9.82 5.03
CA SER A 177 -1.15 -11.00 4.73
C SER A 177 -1.15 -11.33 3.23
N ALA A 178 -1.39 -10.32 2.38
CA ALA A 178 -1.40 -10.47 0.93
C ALA A 178 -0.05 -10.95 0.38
N TYR A 179 1.05 -10.36 0.89
CA TYR A 179 2.40 -10.73 0.53
C TYR A 179 2.72 -12.18 0.91
N SER A 180 2.37 -12.59 2.13
CA SER A 180 2.56 -13.98 2.58
C SER A 180 1.81 -15.00 1.71
N LEU A 181 0.61 -14.64 1.24
CA LEU A 181 -0.16 -15.48 0.32
C LEU A 181 0.47 -15.53 -1.07
N TRP A 182 0.94 -14.40 -1.58
CA TRP A 182 1.63 -14.31 -2.86
C TRP A 182 2.94 -15.12 -2.85
N GLU A 183 3.79 -14.92 -1.84
CA GLU A 183 5.04 -15.66 -1.62
C GLU A 183 4.79 -17.17 -1.63
N ARG A 184 3.76 -17.64 -0.91
CA ARG A 184 3.40 -19.06 -0.90
C ARG A 184 3.03 -19.57 -2.29
N CYS A 185 2.27 -18.79 -3.08
CA CYS A 185 1.92 -19.17 -4.44
C CYS A 185 3.17 -19.26 -5.33
N LEU A 186 4.14 -18.37 -5.16
CA LEU A 186 5.41 -18.43 -5.88
C LEU A 186 6.24 -19.65 -5.50
N VAL A 187 6.29 -20.01 -4.22
CA VAL A 187 6.99 -21.23 -3.77
C VAL A 187 6.32 -22.47 -4.36
N ASP A 188 5.00 -22.54 -4.35
CA ASP A 188 4.25 -23.65 -4.96
C ASP A 188 4.51 -23.72 -6.48
N LEU A 189 4.51 -22.58 -7.20
CA LEU A 189 4.87 -22.51 -8.62
C LEU A 189 6.32 -22.93 -8.88
N TYR A 190 7.26 -22.49 -8.04
CA TYR A 190 8.68 -22.81 -8.20
C TYR A 190 8.94 -24.31 -8.08
N ASN A 191 8.28 -24.98 -7.13
CA ASN A 191 8.46 -26.42 -6.91
C ASN A 191 7.95 -27.26 -8.09
N GLU A 192 6.96 -26.76 -8.83
CA GLU A 192 6.28 -27.49 -9.89
C GLU A 192 6.80 -27.11 -11.29
N ASP A 193 7.17 -25.84 -11.52
CA ASP A 193 7.67 -25.37 -12.80
C ASP A 193 8.70 -24.22 -12.66
N PRO A 194 9.94 -24.53 -12.21
CA PRO A 194 10.94 -23.52 -11.93
C PRO A 194 11.34 -22.74 -13.19
N GLY A 195 11.29 -23.37 -14.36
CA GLY A 195 11.67 -22.73 -15.63
C GLY A 195 10.75 -21.59 -16.08
N ARG A 196 9.57 -21.45 -15.45
CA ARG A 196 8.56 -20.45 -15.84
C ARG A 196 8.50 -19.21 -14.96
N LEU A 197 9.35 -19.09 -13.93
CA LEU A 197 9.49 -17.90 -13.08
C LEU A 197 10.51 -16.88 -13.64
N GLY A 198 10.74 -16.89 -14.95
CA GLY A 198 11.64 -15.96 -15.63
C GLY A 198 13.11 -16.08 -15.17
N SER A 199 13.77 -14.94 -14.99
CA SER A 199 15.20 -14.86 -14.65
C SER A 199 15.56 -15.53 -13.32
N MET A 200 14.62 -15.60 -12.37
CA MET A 200 14.81 -16.28 -11.09
C MET A 200 14.82 -17.81 -11.27
N GLY A 201 13.90 -18.31 -12.09
CA GLY A 201 13.85 -19.70 -12.53
C GLY A 201 15.16 -20.14 -13.18
N GLU A 202 15.71 -19.30 -14.05
CA GLU A 202 17.00 -19.55 -14.73
C GLU A 202 18.19 -19.50 -13.77
N MET A 203 18.22 -18.57 -12.80
CA MET A 203 19.30 -18.47 -11.82
C MET A 203 19.35 -19.68 -10.89
N VAL A 204 18.20 -20.14 -10.37
CA VAL A 204 18.20 -21.29 -9.45
C VAL A 204 18.37 -22.60 -10.22
N SER A 205 17.74 -22.77 -11.38
CA SER A 205 17.99 -23.93 -12.26
C SER A 205 19.45 -24.02 -12.72
N GLY A 206 20.09 -22.87 -13.00
CA GLY A 206 21.51 -22.79 -13.32
C GLY A 206 22.42 -23.19 -12.16
N PHE A 207 22.04 -22.83 -10.93
CA PHE A 207 22.76 -23.21 -9.72
C PHE A 207 22.62 -24.71 -9.40
N GLU A 208 21.41 -25.28 -9.53
CA GLU A 208 21.17 -26.71 -9.33
C GLU A 208 21.89 -27.57 -10.37
N SER A 209 21.87 -27.15 -11.65
CA SER A 209 22.62 -27.81 -12.73
C SER A 209 24.14 -27.80 -12.47
N TRP A 210 24.67 -26.71 -11.93
CA TRP A 210 26.07 -26.63 -11.52
C TRP A 210 26.40 -27.55 -10.33
N LEU A 211 25.52 -27.64 -9.32
CA LEU A 211 25.69 -28.53 -8.17
C LEU A 211 25.69 -30.01 -8.58
N VAL A 212 24.76 -30.42 -9.43
CA VAL A 212 24.66 -31.79 -9.94
C VAL A 212 25.86 -32.14 -10.84
N GLY A 213 26.32 -31.21 -11.68
CA GLY A 213 27.53 -31.39 -12.49
C GLY A 213 28.81 -31.61 -11.66
N ARG A 214 28.85 -31.10 -10.42
CA ARG A 214 29.99 -31.28 -9.51
C ARG A 214 30.02 -32.67 -8.85
N GLN A 215 28.86 -33.26 -8.57
CA GLN A 215 28.77 -34.60 -7.98
C GLN A 215 29.10 -35.74 -8.96
N HIS A 216 29.00 -35.49 -10.27
CA HIS A 216 29.34 -36.46 -11.31
C HIS A 216 30.78 -36.35 -11.84
N SER A 217 31.59 -35.45 -11.28
CA SER A 217 32.99 -35.24 -11.67
C SER A 217 34.01 -35.87 -10.71
N GLU A 218 33.57 -36.73 -9.78
CA GLU A 218 34.43 -37.55 -8.89
C GLU A 218 34.49 -39.01 -9.33
#